data_AF-A0AA88ZU99-F1
#
_entry.id   AF-A0AA88ZU99-F1
#
_cell.length_a   1.000
_cell.length_b   1.000
_cell.length_c   1.000
_cell.angle_alpha   90.00
_cell.angle_beta   90.00
_cell.angle_gamma   90.00
#
_symmetry.space_group_name_H-M   'P 1'
#
loop_
_entity.id
_entity.type
_entity.pdbx_description
1 polymer ?
#
loop_
_entity_poly.entity_id
_entity_poly.type
_entity_poly.pdbx_seq_one_letter_code
_entity_poly.pdbx_strand_id
1 'polypeptide(L)'
;MFGYVFPYKMELKIKDYEKFKAYYCGLCLSLKNNFGNLPRLSLNYDMTFLAILLDSLDKTKTHYNNHTCIVHPIKKRIFVVNNKALDYAAFCNVCLTYYKLLDDYNDDNSLQSKLISLILKKYLKKQPNYNELKIYIEKKLNQLNSLEKNPQNKNLDEFAHPFADLTGFIISYYIDNTDYKLDLYWLGYNLGKWIYIIDAYDDLEKDMKSHKFNPIDLCINKDNLPYSELIKVISSRIDFILCNCARECYSYFQNLPIEKNYDLLENILHYGLLEKMNIIFKRSESDNEKSL
;
A
#
# COMPACT_ATOMS: atom_id res chain seq x y z
N MET A 1 -4.65 6.18 -3.73
CA MET A 1 -3.88 4.96 -3.48
C MET A 1 -3.49 4.57 -2.04
N PHE A 2 -4.35 3.88 -1.30
CA PHE A 2 -3.97 3.03 -0.15
C PHE A 2 -5.02 1.94 0.07
N GLY A 3 -4.60 0.77 0.55
CA GLY A 3 -5.49 -0.28 1.07
C GLY A 3 -5.89 -1.35 0.04
N TYR A 4 -5.07 -1.61 -0.98
CA TYR A 4 -5.33 -2.64 -1.97
C TYR A 4 -4.73 -4.00 -1.58
N VAL A 5 -3.75 -4.03 -0.68
CA VAL A 5 -3.02 -5.26 -0.33
C VAL A 5 -3.60 -5.86 0.95
N PHE A 6 -4.49 -6.85 0.82
CA PHE A 6 -5.15 -7.51 1.95
C PHE A 6 -5.28 -9.02 1.71
N PRO A 7 -5.41 -9.84 2.77
CA PRO A 7 -5.53 -11.28 2.63
C PRO A 7 -6.88 -11.71 2.03
N TYR A 8 -6.86 -12.75 1.20
CA TYR A 8 -8.10 -13.40 0.79
C TYR A 8 -8.58 -14.34 1.91
N LYS A 9 -9.60 -13.88 2.64
CA LYS A 9 -10.08 -14.53 3.87
C LYS A 9 -10.56 -15.97 3.66
N MET A 10 -11.18 -16.29 2.53
CA MET A 10 -11.75 -17.62 2.28
C MET A 10 -10.67 -18.69 2.09
N GLU A 11 -9.48 -18.31 1.63
CA GLU A 11 -8.32 -19.20 1.46
C GLU A 11 -7.31 -19.07 2.62
N LEU A 12 -7.71 -18.45 3.74
CA LEU A 12 -6.83 -18.22 4.88
C LEU A 12 -7.26 -19.03 6.10
N LYS A 13 -6.33 -19.79 6.68
CA LYS A 13 -6.56 -20.49 7.94
C LYS A 13 -6.89 -19.48 9.04
N ILE A 14 -7.82 -19.81 9.92
CA ILE A 14 -8.25 -18.93 11.03
C ILE A 14 -7.04 -18.45 11.85
N LYS A 15 -6.05 -19.32 12.12
CA LYS A 15 -4.82 -18.95 12.86
C LYS A 15 -4.06 -17.80 12.19
N ASP A 16 -4.01 -17.75 10.87
CA ASP A 16 -3.25 -16.77 10.11
C ASP A 16 -4.07 -15.48 9.90
N TYR A 17 -5.40 -15.61 9.81
CA TYR A 17 -6.31 -14.46 9.88
C TYR A 17 -6.23 -13.74 11.23
N GLU A 18 -6.18 -14.48 12.35
CA GLU A 18 -5.95 -13.89 13.67
C GLU A 18 -4.58 -13.21 13.79
N LYS A 19 -3.53 -13.78 13.17
CA LYS A 19 -2.22 -13.12 13.09
C LYS A 19 -2.30 -11.81 12.31
N PHE A 20 -2.93 -11.79 11.14
CA PHE A 20 -3.11 -10.57 10.35
C PHE A 20 -3.78 -9.47 11.19
N LYS A 21 -4.88 -9.80 11.88
CA LYS A 21 -5.56 -8.87 12.80
C LYS A 21 -4.66 -8.40 13.93
N ALA A 22 -3.80 -9.27 14.46
CA ALA A 22 -2.85 -8.92 15.51
C ALA A 22 -1.77 -7.94 15.01
N TYR A 23 -1.26 -8.10 13.79
CA TYR A 23 -0.36 -7.13 13.16
C TYR A 23 -1.08 -5.81 12.86
N TYR A 24 -2.31 -5.85 12.35
CA TYR A 24 -3.11 -4.64 12.10
C TYR A 24 -3.35 -3.83 13.38
N CYS A 25 -3.72 -4.52 14.47
CA CYS A 25 -3.85 -3.91 15.79
C CYS A 25 -2.50 -3.42 16.33
N GLY A 26 -1.43 -4.18 16.11
CA GLY A 26 -0.06 -3.80 16.44
C GLY A 26 0.38 -2.52 15.73
N LEU A 27 0.07 -2.37 14.44
CA LEU A 27 0.40 -1.18 13.65
C LEU A 27 -0.35 0.05 14.18
N CYS A 28 -1.64 -0.13 14.53
CA CYS A 28 -2.42 0.91 15.19
C CYS A 28 -1.79 1.37 16.53
N LEU A 29 -1.23 0.42 17.29
CA LEU A 29 -0.54 0.70 18.54
C LEU A 29 0.82 1.38 18.33
N SER A 30 1.63 0.95 17.35
CA SER A 30 2.88 1.62 16.98
C SER A 30 2.65 3.04 16.49
N LEU A 31 1.60 3.28 15.67
CA LEU A 31 1.18 4.64 15.29
C LEU A 31 0.89 5.50 16.52
N LYS A 32 0.13 4.95 17.48
CA LYS A 32 -0.18 5.63 18.76
C LYS A 32 1.09 5.97 19.54
N ASN A 33 1.97 5.01 19.74
CA ASN A 33 3.12 5.13 20.61
C ASN A 33 4.18 6.08 20.03
N ASN A 34 4.40 6.03 18.72
CA ASN A 34 5.47 6.78 18.05
C ASN A 34 5.01 8.15 17.51
N PHE A 35 3.73 8.29 17.15
CA PHE A 35 3.20 9.48 16.49
C PHE A 35 1.88 10.01 17.10
N GLY A 36 1.36 9.40 18.17
CA GLY A 36 0.14 9.87 18.84
C GLY A 36 -1.17 9.35 18.23
N ASN A 37 -2.31 9.82 18.74
CA ASN A 37 -3.62 9.26 18.36
C ASN A 37 -4.08 9.64 16.95
N LEU A 38 -3.76 10.84 16.47
CA LEU A 38 -4.27 11.31 15.18
C LEU A 38 -3.77 10.45 14.01
N PRO A 39 -2.48 10.07 13.92
CA PRO A 39 -1.98 9.19 12.86
C PRO A 39 -2.58 7.79 12.82
N ARG A 40 -3.30 7.36 13.87
CA ARG A 40 -4.02 6.07 13.85
C ARG A 40 -5.14 6.05 12.80
N LEU A 41 -5.63 7.22 12.39
CA LEU A 41 -6.67 7.35 11.37
C LEU A 41 -6.18 7.00 9.96
N SER A 42 -4.86 6.97 9.73
CA SER A 42 -4.28 6.56 8.45
C SER A 42 -3.89 5.09 8.40
N LEU A 43 -4.35 4.29 9.36
CA LEU A 43 -4.12 2.84 9.39
C LEU A 43 -4.70 2.18 8.12
N ASN A 44 -3.89 1.35 7.45
CA ASN A 44 -4.27 0.66 6.22
C ASN A 44 -3.62 -0.72 6.10
N TYR A 45 -4.12 -1.53 5.17
CA TYR A 45 -3.65 -2.90 4.96
C TYR A 45 -2.28 -2.97 4.29
N ASP A 46 -1.92 -2.04 3.41
CA ASP A 46 -0.62 -2.04 2.73
C ASP A 46 0.53 -1.94 3.74
N MET A 47 0.42 -1.06 4.74
CA MET A 47 1.41 -0.92 5.81
C MET A 47 1.38 -2.09 6.79
N THR A 48 0.24 -2.77 6.91
CA THR A 48 0.14 -4.00 7.70
C THR A 48 0.87 -5.14 7.00
N PHE A 49 0.69 -5.29 5.68
CA PHE A 49 1.46 -6.21 4.85
C PHE A 49 2.95 -5.91 4.95
N LEU A 50 3.37 -4.65 4.80
CA LEU A 50 4.77 -4.23 4.96
C LEU A 50 5.34 -4.71 6.30
N ALA A 51 4.63 -4.48 7.40
CA ALA A 51 5.08 -4.92 8.71
C ALA A 51 5.17 -6.45 8.83
N ILE A 52 4.20 -7.19 8.28
CA ILE A 52 4.23 -8.66 8.29
C ILE A 52 5.41 -9.16 7.47
N LEU A 53 5.62 -8.65 6.27
CA LEU A 53 6.72 -9.06 5.37
C LEU A 53 8.06 -8.83 6.04
N LEU A 54 8.30 -7.62 6.54
CA LEU A 54 9.57 -7.25 7.15
C LEU A 54 9.82 -7.94 8.48
N ASP A 55 8.78 -8.10 9.32
CA ASP A 55 8.90 -8.91 10.51
C ASP A 55 9.30 -10.33 10.11
N SER A 56 8.68 -10.91 9.07
CA SER A 56 8.87 -12.30 8.65
C SER A 56 10.28 -12.69 8.18
N LEU A 57 11.10 -11.68 7.87
CA LEU A 57 12.53 -11.84 7.57
C LEU A 57 13.41 -11.87 8.83
N ASP A 58 12.88 -11.39 9.96
CA ASP A 58 13.56 -11.41 11.25
C ASP A 58 13.33 -12.76 11.96
N LYS A 59 14.42 -13.39 12.42
CA LYS A 59 14.41 -14.66 13.16
C LYS A 59 13.92 -14.52 14.60
N THR A 60 13.77 -13.31 15.11
CA THR A 60 13.25 -13.06 16.46
C THR A 60 11.79 -13.47 16.58
N LYS A 61 11.43 -13.99 17.77
CA LYS A 61 10.07 -14.41 18.07
C LYS A 61 9.14 -13.20 18.17
N THR A 62 8.00 -13.30 17.50
CA THR A 62 6.95 -12.28 17.59
C THR A 62 6.29 -12.31 18.97
N HIS A 63 6.19 -11.16 19.63
CA HIS A 63 5.55 -11.02 20.92
C HIS A 63 4.10 -10.57 20.77
N TYR A 64 3.21 -11.24 21.50
CA TYR A 64 1.77 -10.99 21.48
C TYR A 64 1.29 -10.53 22.86
N ASN A 65 0.38 -9.55 22.89
CA ASN A 65 -0.25 -9.10 24.12
C ASN A 65 -1.74 -8.77 23.90
N ASN A 66 -2.55 -8.92 24.95
CA ASN A 66 -3.97 -8.58 24.93
C ASN A 66 -4.17 -7.11 25.31
N HIS A 67 -4.74 -6.33 24.40
CA HIS A 67 -5.10 -4.93 24.67
C HIS A 67 -6.57 -4.66 24.35
N THR A 68 -7.12 -3.63 25.00
CA THR A 68 -8.43 -3.09 24.66
C THR A 68 -8.27 -2.10 23.49
N CYS A 69 -9.01 -2.33 22.41
CA CYS A 69 -9.05 -1.42 21.27
C CYS A 69 -10.15 -0.38 21.50
N ILE A 70 -9.87 0.91 21.23
CA ILE A 70 -10.87 1.99 21.43
C ILE A 70 -12.11 1.78 20.54
N VAL A 71 -11.94 1.23 19.34
CA VAL A 71 -13.04 0.91 18.42
C VAL A 71 -13.82 -0.35 18.87
N HIS A 72 -13.18 -1.22 19.65
CA HIS A 72 -13.75 -2.48 20.11
C HIS A 72 -13.56 -2.64 21.63
N PRO A 73 -14.26 -1.83 22.44
CA PRO A 73 -14.01 -1.75 23.88
C PRO A 73 -14.47 -3.00 24.65
N ILE A 74 -15.40 -3.79 24.08
CA ILE A 74 -16.05 -4.92 24.77
C ILE A 74 -15.15 -6.17 24.82
N LYS A 75 -14.44 -6.47 23.71
CA LYS A 75 -13.59 -7.67 23.61
C LYS A 75 -12.14 -7.26 23.45
N LYS A 76 -11.27 -7.76 24.33
CA LYS A 76 -9.82 -7.63 24.14
C LYS A 76 -9.42 -8.27 22.82
N ARG A 77 -8.50 -7.63 22.11
CA ARG A 77 -7.89 -8.17 20.88
C ARG A 77 -6.43 -8.49 21.18
N ILE A 78 -5.87 -9.42 20.42
CA ILE A 78 -4.44 -9.73 20.44
C ILE A 78 -3.73 -8.70 19.56
N PHE A 79 -2.59 -8.20 20.04
CA PHE A 79 -1.75 -7.24 19.34
C PHE A 79 -0.36 -7.85 19.24
N VAL A 80 0.29 -7.68 18.09
CA VAL A 80 1.75 -7.78 18.03
C VAL A 80 2.35 -6.55 18.70
N VAL A 81 3.32 -6.75 19.59
CA VAL A 81 3.97 -5.69 20.37
C VAL A 81 5.49 -5.80 20.29
N ASN A 82 6.20 -4.73 20.66
CA ASN A 82 7.66 -4.67 20.69
C ASN A 82 8.31 -5.13 19.37
N ASN A 83 7.83 -4.61 18.25
CA ASN A 83 8.21 -5.06 16.93
C ASN A 83 8.73 -3.90 16.06
N LYS A 84 9.99 -3.98 15.64
CA LYS A 84 10.65 -2.92 14.86
C LYS A 84 10.05 -2.76 13.46
N ALA A 85 9.56 -3.83 12.85
CA ALA A 85 8.91 -3.75 11.54
C ALA A 85 7.58 -2.98 11.62
N LEU A 86 6.83 -3.12 12.72
CA LEU A 86 5.64 -2.30 12.97
C LEU A 86 5.98 -0.82 13.17
N ASP A 87 7.06 -0.51 13.90
CA ASP A 87 7.49 0.88 14.09
C ASP A 87 7.97 1.52 12.78
N TYR A 88 8.69 0.75 11.96
CA TYR A 88 9.10 1.14 10.62
C TYR A 88 7.90 1.36 9.68
N ALA A 89 6.95 0.43 9.65
CA ALA A 89 5.73 0.56 8.85
C ALA A 89 4.88 1.74 9.32
N ALA A 90 4.79 1.99 10.63
CA ALA A 90 4.13 3.16 11.18
C ALA A 90 4.80 4.46 10.70
N PHE A 91 6.13 4.49 10.68
CA PHE A 91 6.88 5.63 10.14
C PHE A 91 6.57 5.87 8.66
N CYS A 92 6.65 4.83 7.83
CA CYS A 92 6.33 4.90 6.40
C CYS A 92 4.89 5.37 6.18
N ASN A 93 3.95 4.83 6.96
CA ASN A 93 2.54 5.20 6.90
C ASN A 93 2.33 6.69 7.13
N VAL A 94 2.92 7.24 8.20
CA VAL A 94 2.78 8.67 8.52
C VAL A 94 3.46 9.54 7.46
N CYS A 95 4.62 9.11 6.95
CA CYS A 95 5.34 9.84 5.93
C CYS A 95 4.56 9.93 4.61
N LEU A 96 4.06 8.79 4.11
CA LEU A 96 3.27 8.75 2.88
C LEU A 96 1.91 9.46 3.05
N THR A 97 1.26 9.31 4.22
CA THR A 97 0.02 10.05 4.53
C THR A 97 0.25 11.56 4.53
N TYR A 98 1.37 12.02 5.09
CA TYR A 98 1.72 13.44 5.10
C TYR A 98 1.85 14.00 3.68
N TYR A 99 2.59 13.32 2.80
CA TYR A 99 2.75 13.80 1.42
C TYR A 99 1.45 13.69 0.61
N LYS A 100 0.64 12.64 0.82
CA LYS A 100 -0.70 12.55 0.23
C LYS A 100 -1.57 13.76 0.60
N LEU A 101 -1.57 14.17 1.87
CA LEU A 101 -2.35 15.33 2.31
C LEU A 101 -1.81 16.66 1.79
N LEU A 102 -0.50 16.75 1.51
CA LEU A 102 0.05 17.92 0.83
C LEU A 102 -0.40 18.00 -0.62
N ASP A 103 -0.48 16.85 -1.28
CA ASP A 103 -0.96 16.71 -2.65
C ASP A 103 -2.43 17.14 -2.75
N ASP A 104 -3.30 16.55 -1.90
CA ASP A 104 -4.72 16.91 -1.79
C ASP A 104 -4.92 18.42 -1.51
N TYR A 105 -4.03 19.04 -0.73
CA TYR A 105 -4.08 20.48 -0.48
C TYR A 105 -3.67 21.30 -1.71
N ASN A 106 -2.63 20.89 -2.42
CA ASN A 106 -2.14 21.61 -3.59
C ASN A 106 -3.13 21.52 -4.77
N ASP A 107 -3.85 20.41 -4.89
CA ASP A 107 -4.72 20.13 -6.02
C ASP A 107 -6.18 20.57 -5.76
N ASP A 108 -6.72 20.29 -4.56
CA ASP A 108 -8.13 20.58 -4.21
C ASP A 108 -8.28 21.74 -3.17
N ASN A 109 -7.20 22.45 -2.80
CA ASN A 109 -7.18 23.54 -1.80
C ASN A 109 -7.80 23.16 -0.43
N SER A 110 -7.72 21.88 -0.05
CA SER A 110 -8.30 21.36 1.19
C SER A 110 -7.62 21.91 2.46
N LEU A 111 -8.26 22.88 3.11
CA LEU A 111 -7.78 23.46 4.39
C LEU A 111 -7.62 22.41 5.49
N GLN A 112 -8.48 21.39 5.50
CA GLN A 112 -8.38 20.27 6.44
C GLN A 112 -7.09 19.47 6.20
N SER A 113 -6.76 19.16 4.94
CA SER A 113 -5.54 18.43 4.59
C SER A 113 -4.29 19.21 4.99
N LYS A 114 -4.30 20.55 4.85
CA LYS A 114 -3.23 21.43 5.33
C LYS A 114 -3.02 21.38 6.85
N LEU A 115 -4.11 21.47 7.62
CA LEU A 115 -4.00 21.44 9.09
C LEU A 115 -3.46 20.09 9.58
N ILE A 116 -3.96 19.00 9.01
CA ILE A 116 -3.50 17.65 9.36
C ILE A 116 -2.04 17.46 8.94
N SER A 117 -1.64 17.90 7.75
CA SER A 117 -0.26 17.76 7.28
C SER A 117 0.73 18.51 8.19
N LEU A 118 0.37 19.69 8.71
CA LEU A 118 1.19 20.41 9.69
C LEU A 118 1.38 19.63 10.99
N ILE A 119 0.35 18.92 11.45
CA ILE A 119 0.43 18.06 12.63
C ILE A 119 1.34 16.85 12.34
N LEU A 120 1.15 16.17 11.22
CA LEU A 120 2.00 15.03 10.82
C LEU A 120 3.46 15.43 10.64
N LYS A 121 3.73 16.61 10.06
CA LYS A 121 5.07 17.18 9.95
C LYS A 121 5.77 17.32 11.29
N LYS A 122 5.04 17.73 12.35
CA LYS A 122 5.60 17.82 13.70
C LYS A 122 5.97 16.45 14.25
N TYR A 123 5.17 15.41 13.98
CA TYR A 123 5.52 14.05 14.41
C TYR A 123 6.72 13.50 13.64
N LEU A 124 6.77 13.69 12.32
CA LEU A 124 7.91 13.25 11.49
C LEU A 124 9.23 13.94 11.87
N LYS A 125 9.19 15.21 12.31
CA LYS A 125 10.37 15.93 12.82
C LYS A 125 10.96 15.30 14.09
N LYS A 126 10.15 14.61 14.89
CA LYS A 126 10.60 13.95 16.13
C LYS A 126 11.26 12.59 15.90
N GLN A 127 11.31 12.11 14.65
CA GLN A 127 11.86 10.80 14.28
C GLN A 127 13.07 10.97 13.32
N PRO A 128 14.27 11.31 13.82
CA PRO A 128 15.42 11.63 12.96
C PRO A 128 16.04 10.41 12.26
N ASN A 129 15.77 9.19 12.74
CA ASN A 129 16.46 7.96 12.32
C ASN A 129 16.18 7.50 10.87
N TYR A 130 15.35 8.24 10.11
CA TYR A 130 14.90 7.86 8.76
C TYR A 130 15.03 9.00 7.75
N ASN A 131 16.01 9.89 7.92
CA ASN A 131 16.14 11.09 7.07
C ASN A 131 16.38 10.74 5.59
N GLU A 132 17.23 9.76 5.29
CA GLU A 132 17.45 9.30 3.91
C GLU A 132 16.15 8.79 3.28
N LEU A 133 15.40 7.97 4.02
CA LEU A 133 14.10 7.46 3.60
C LEU A 133 13.09 8.59 3.33
N LYS A 134 13.03 9.62 4.19
CA LYS A 134 12.17 10.80 3.95
C LYS A 134 12.53 11.53 2.67
N ILE A 135 13.82 11.78 2.45
CA ILE A 135 14.31 12.48 1.26
C ILE A 135 13.94 11.70 0.00
N TYR A 136 14.08 10.37 0.04
CA TYR A 136 13.73 9.52 -1.09
C TYR A 136 12.22 9.50 -1.35
N ILE A 137 11.39 9.36 -0.29
CA ILE A 137 9.93 9.44 -0.38
C ILE A 137 9.51 10.77 -1.01
N GLU A 138 10.03 11.90 -0.50
CA GLU A 138 9.73 13.23 -1.03
C GLU A 138 10.10 13.36 -2.50
N LYS A 139 11.32 12.94 -2.86
CA LYS A 139 11.81 12.99 -4.24
C LYS A 139 10.88 12.22 -5.19
N LYS A 140 10.48 11.00 -4.83
CA LYS A 140 9.66 10.14 -5.70
C LYS A 140 8.23 10.62 -5.81
N LEU A 141 7.63 11.10 -4.72
CA LEU A 141 6.27 11.66 -4.76
C LEU A 141 6.24 13.00 -5.52
N ASN A 142 7.25 13.86 -5.37
CA ASN A 142 7.36 15.06 -6.18
C ASN A 142 7.57 14.74 -7.67
N GLN A 143 8.37 13.70 -7.98
CA GLN A 143 8.54 13.21 -9.34
C GLN A 143 7.20 12.71 -9.91
N LEU A 144 6.42 11.97 -9.13
CA LEU A 144 5.10 11.49 -9.52
C LEU A 144 4.14 12.66 -9.81
N ASN A 145 3.96 13.58 -8.85
CA ASN A 145 3.09 14.74 -9.02
C ASN A 145 3.49 15.60 -10.23
N SER A 146 4.80 15.77 -10.47
CA SER A 146 5.31 16.52 -11.63
C SER A 146 4.95 15.86 -12.96
N LEU A 147 5.00 14.53 -13.03
CA LEU A 147 4.61 13.76 -14.22
C LEU A 147 3.11 13.85 -14.47
N GLU A 148 2.30 13.76 -13.42
CA GLU A 148 0.83 13.82 -13.52
C GLU A 148 0.34 15.22 -13.91
N LYS A 149 1.02 16.29 -13.46
CA LYS A 149 0.70 17.68 -13.85
C LYS A 149 1.17 18.06 -15.26
N ASN A 150 2.25 17.45 -15.75
CA ASN A 150 2.79 17.73 -17.08
C ASN A 150 2.93 16.45 -17.92
N PRO A 151 1.81 15.81 -18.27
CA PRO A 151 1.84 14.52 -18.91
C PRO A 151 2.16 14.64 -20.41
N GLN A 152 3.45 14.69 -20.76
CA GLN A 152 3.88 14.76 -22.16
C GLN A 152 4.48 13.45 -22.66
N ASN A 153 3.82 12.85 -23.67
CA ASN A 153 4.28 11.66 -24.40
C ASN A 153 4.73 10.50 -23.50
N LYS A 154 4.02 10.31 -22.38
CA LYS A 154 4.28 9.24 -21.41
C LYS A 154 3.38 8.04 -21.63
N ASN A 155 3.94 6.85 -21.42
CA ASN A 155 3.16 5.61 -21.33
C ASN A 155 2.80 5.27 -19.88
N LEU A 156 1.90 4.30 -19.70
CA LEU A 156 1.39 3.89 -18.38
C LEU A 156 2.50 3.42 -17.43
N ASP A 157 3.53 2.75 -17.95
CA ASP A 157 4.64 2.26 -17.14
C ASP A 157 5.52 3.41 -16.61
N GLU A 158 5.68 4.48 -17.40
CA GLU A 158 6.39 5.68 -16.96
C GLU A 158 5.65 6.43 -15.86
N PHE A 159 4.31 6.44 -15.86
CA PHE A 159 3.50 6.98 -14.77
C PHE A 159 3.57 6.12 -13.50
N ALA A 160 3.56 4.79 -13.65
CA ALA A 160 3.64 3.89 -12.51
C ALA A 160 5.05 3.84 -11.88
N HIS A 161 6.09 4.12 -12.65
CA HIS A 161 7.49 3.95 -12.24
C HIS A 161 7.87 4.68 -10.93
N PRO A 162 7.58 5.97 -10.71
CA PRO A 162 7.95 6.64 -9.46
C PRO A 162 7.38 5.97 -8.22
N PHE A 163 6.13 5.51 -8.27
CA PHE A 163 5.49 4.82 -7.15
C PHE A 163 5.98 3.38 -6.98
N ALA A 164 6.22 2.68 -8.09
CA ALA A 164 6.86 1.36 -8.11
C ALA A 164 8.25 1.41 -7.44
N ASP A 165 9.12 2.30 -7.92
CA ASP A 165 10.47 2.50 -7.40
C ASP A 165 10.45 2.93 -5.92
N LEU A 166 9.53 3.81 -5.53
CA LEU A 166 9.31 4.17 -4.14
C LEU A 166 8.96 2.97 -3.26
N THR A 167 8.05 2.12 -3.72
CA THR A 167 7.61 0.94 -2.98
C THR A 167 8.75 -0.08 -2.85
N GLY A 168 9.48 -0.33 -3.93
CA GLY A 168 10.70 -1.16 -3.94
C GLY A 168 11.76 -0.66 -2.97
N PHE A 169 12.00 0.65 -2.96
CA PHE A 169 12.93 1.28 -2.03
C PHE A 169 12.48 1.14 -0.57
N ILE A 170 11.21 1.45 -0.24
CA ILE A 170 10.68 1.32 1.13
C ILE A 170 10.85 -0.12 1.64
N ILE A 171 10.50 -1.12 0.84
CA ILE A 171 10.60 -2.52 1.30
C ILE A 171 12.07 -2.93 1.50
N SER A 172 12.94 -2.62 0.55
CA SER A 172 14.35 -3.03 0.61
C SER A 172 15.20 -2.20 1.58
N TYR A 173 14.80 -0.96 1.90
CA TYR A 173 15.55 -0.06 2.80
C TYR A 173 15.64 -0.59 4.23
N TYR A 174 14.63 -1.32 4.69
CA TYR A 174 14.59 -1.89 6.03
C TYR A 174 15.68 -2.94 6.29
N ILE A 175 16.12 -3.61 5.22
CA ILE A 175 17.10 -4.69 5.29
C ILE A 175 18.48 -4.16 4.87
N ASP A 176 19.49 -4.50 5.67
CA ASP A 176 20.90 -4.21 5.35
C ASP A 176 21.37 -5.03 4.13
N ASN A 177 22.64 -4.90 3.74
CA ASN A 177 23.19 -5.58 2.57
C ASN A 177 23.18 -7.12 2.75
N THR A 178 22.07 -7.71 2.34
CA THR A 178 21.79 -9.15 2.30
C THR A 178 21.62 -9.59 0.85
N ASP A 179 21.81 -10.87 0.58
CA ASP A 179 21.75 -11.42 -0.79
C ASP A 179 20.35 -11.29 -1.41
N TYR A 180 19.30 -11.20 -0.60
CA TYR A 180 17.89 -11.09 -1.03
C TYR A 180 17.35 -9.64 -1.04
N LYS A 181 18.20 -8.63 -0.77
CA LYS A 181 17.78 -7.21 -0.79
C LYS A 181 17.26 -6.77 -2.16
N LEU A 182 17.86 -7.29 -3.24
CA LEU A 182 17.43 -6.99 -4.60
C LEU A 182 16.08 -7.65 -4.93
N ASP A 183 15.84 -8.88 -4.46
CA ASP A 183 14.53 -9.54 -4.59
C ASP A 183 13.44 -8.73 -3.86
N LEU A 184 13.74 -8.20 -2.66
CA LEU A 184 12.82 -7.31 -1.94
C LEU A 184 12.50 -6.02 -2.70
N TYR A 185 13.51 -5.42 -3.35
CA TYR A 185 13.30 -4.24 -4.17
C TYR A 185 12.37 -4.57 -5.34
N TRP A 186 12.60 -5.67 -6.07
CA TRP A 186 11.78 -6.02 -7.22
C TRP A 186 10.39 -6.52 -6.84
N LEU A 187 10.24 -7.20 -5.71
CA LEU A 187 8.94 -7.50 -5.11
C LEU A 187 8.16 -6.20 -4.90
N GLY A 188 8.77 -5.23 -4.21
CA GLY A 188 8.14 -3.94 -3.95
C GLY A 188 7.90 -3.11 -5.19
N TYR A 189 8.79 -3.17 -6.18
CA TYR A 189 8.62 -2.49 -7.47
C TYR A 189 7.37 -2.99 -8.19
N ASN A 190 7.25 -4.31 -8.36
CA ASN A 190 6.10 -4.92 -9.03
C ASN A 190 4.81 -4.69 -8.23
N LEU A 191 4.87 -4.76 -6.90
CA LEU A 191 3.73 -4.44 -6.06
C LEU A 191 3.31 -2.97 -6.21
N GLY A 192 4.23 -2.02 -6.16
CA GLY A 192 3.92 -0.60 -6.32
C GLY A 192 3.35 -0.29 -7.70
N LYS A 193 3.88 -0.91 -8.76
CA LYS A 193 3.30 -0.82 -10.11
C LYS A 193 1.88 -1.36 -10.15
N TRP A 194 1.64 -2.52 -9.53
CA TRP A 194 0.32 -3.11 -9.42
C TRP A 194 -0.66 -2.18 -8.70
N ILE A 195 -0.27 -1.63 -7.54
CA ILE A 195 -1.10 -0.70 -6.77
C ILE A 195 -1.41 0.55 -7.62
N TYR A 196 -0.43 1.14 -8.30
CA TYR A 196 -0.63 2.31 -9.18
C TYR A 196 -1.67 2.09 -10.26
N ILE A 197 -1.54 0.97 -10.98
CA ILE A 197 -2.40 0.69 -12.12
C ILE A 197 -3.82 0.32 -11.66
N ILE A 198 -3.95 -0.44 -10.57
CA ILE A 198 -5.27 -0.85 -10.08
C ILE A 198 -6.05 0.31 -9.46
N ASP A 199 -5.39 1.24 -8.76
CA ASP A 199 -6.02 2.48 -8.24
C ASP A 199 -6.50 3.36 -9.40
N ALA A 200 -5.66 3.55 -10.42
CA ALA A 200 -6.05 4.27 -11.63
C ALA A 200 -7.23 3.61 -12.37
N TYR A 201 -7.33 2.28 -12.35
CA TYR A 201 -8.47 1.57 -12.97
C TYR A 201 -9.75 1.68 -12.12
N ASP A 202 -9.65 1.57 -10.79
CA ASP A 202 -10.77 1.67 -9.85
C ASP A 202 -11.40 3.08 -9.90
N ASP A 203 -10.56 4.14 -9.94
CA ASP A 203 -11.01 5.53 -10.01
C ASP A 203 -11.37 6.00 -11.44
N LEU A 204 -11.13 5.20 -12.49
CA LEU A 204 -11.26 5.60 -13.91
C LEU A 204 -12.61 6.26 -14.24
N GLU A 205 -13.72 5.65 -13.84
CA GLU A 205 -15.06 6.18 -14.13
C GLU A 205 -15.27 7.55 -13.49
N LYS A 206 -14.82 7.70 -12.25
CA LYS A 206 -14.99 8.90 -11.44
C LYS A 206 -14.11 10.03 -11.96
N ASP A 207 -12.86 9.73 -12.34
CA ASP A 207 -11.92 10.70 -12.86
C ASP A 207 -12.38 11.24 -14.22
N MET A 208 -12.82 10.35 -15.12
CA MET A 208 -13.39 10.76 -16.42
C MET A 208 -14.61 11.68 -16.23
N LYS A 209 -15.53 11.33 -15.31
CA LYS A 209 -16.72 12.14 -15.00
C LYS A 209 -16.38 13.50 -14.41
N SER A 210 -15.30 13.58 -13.64
CA SER A 210 -14.86 14.80 -12.94
C SER A 210 -13.82 15.58 -13.73
N HIS A 211 -13.48 15.13 -14.95
CA HIS A 211 -12.38 15.67 -15.77
C HIS A 211 -11.05 15.78 -15.01
N LYS A 212 -10.80 14.83 -14.09
CA LYS A 212 -9.53 14.72 -13.36
C LYS A 212 -8.54 13.88 -14.18
N PHE A 213 -7.26 14.09 -13.93
CA PHE A 213 -6.21 13.29 -14.56
C PHE A 213 -6.38 11.81 -14.21
N ASN A 214 -6.32 10.95 -15.22
CA ASN A 214 -6.19 9.50 -15.04
C ASN A 214 -5.20 8.95 -16.07
N PRO A 215 -4.16 8.20 -15.65
CA PRO A 215 -3.11 7.75 -16.56
C PRO A 215 -3.61 6.73 -17.59
N ILE A 216 -4.64 5.94 -17.26
CA ILE A 216 -5.22 4.96 -18.19
C ILE A 216 -5.99 5.67 -19.29
N ASP A 217 -6.85 6.64 -18.93
CA ASP A 217 -7.59 7.45 -19.90
C ASP A 217 -6.63 8.18 -20.85
N LEU A 218 -5.65 8.91 -20.31
CA LEU A 218 -4.69 9.65 -21.12
C LEU A 218 -3.86 8.74 -22.07
N CYS A 219 -3.31 7.63 -21.54
CA CYS A 219 -2.41 6.80 -22.31
C CYS A 219 -3.13 5.94 -23.36
N ILE A 220 -4.37 5.52 -23.09
CA ILE A 220 -5.06 4.50 -23.89
C ILE A 220 -6.25 5.06 -24.68
N ASN A 221 -7.00 6.04 -24.14
CA ASN A 221 -8.23 6.55 -24.77
C ASN A 221 -7.95 7.59 -25.87
N LYS A 222 -7.35 7.15 -26.98
CA LYS A 222 -6.98 8.06 -28.09
C LYS A 222 -8.16 8.59 -28.89
N ASP A 223 -9.28 7.88 -28.86
CA ASP A 223 -10.51 8.23 -29.59
C ASP A 223 -11.54 8.97 -28.72
N ASN A 224 -11.19 9.36 -27.48
CA ASN A 224 -12.08 10.01 -26.51
C ASN A 224 -13.40 9.25 -26.30
N LEU A 225 -13.33 7.92 -26.21
CA LEU A 225 -14.47 7.06 -25.96
C LEU A 225 -15.08 7.36 -24.59
N PRO A 226 -16.42 7.26 -24.45
CA PRO A 226 -17.05 7.27 -23.13
C PRO A 226 -16.64 6.03 -22.33
N TYR A 227 -16.68 6.13 -20.99
CA TYR A 227 -16.27 5.06 -20.08
C TYR A 227 -16.87 3.69 -20.42
N SER A 228 -18.16 3.63 -20.75
CA SER A 228 -18.89 2.40 -21.07
C SER A 228 -18.34 1.64 -22.30
N GLU A 229 -17.67 2.34 -23.22
CA GLU A 229 -17.02 1.76 -24.39
C GLU A 229 -15.54 1.51 -24.11
N LEU A 230 -14.85 2.49 -23.51
CA LEU A 230 -13.45 2.38 -23.16
C LEU A 230 -13.17 1.13 -22.32
N ILE A 231 -13.99 0.88 -21.28
CA ILE A 231 -13.80 -0.24 -20.36
C ILE A 231 -13.77 -1.59 -21.07
N LYS A 232 -14.57 -1.77 -22.14
CA LYS A 232 -14.63 -3.01 -22.92
C LYS A 232 -13.35 -3.26 -23.69
N VAL A 233 -12.68 -2.19 -24.13
CA VAL A 233 -11.44 -2.25 -24.91
C VAL A 233 -10.24 -2.47 -23.98
N ILE A 234 -10.20 -1.79 -22.84
CA ILE A 234 -8.99 -1.75 -22.00
C ILE A 234 -8.92 -2.87 -20.96
N SER A 235 -10.05 -3.45 -20.55
CA SER A 235 -10.09 -4.34 -19.38
C SER A 235 -9.15 -5.54 -19.50
N SER A 236 -9.12 -6.21 -20.64
CA SER A 236 -8.22 -7.36 -20.86
C SER A 236 -6.73 -6.96 -20.82
N ARG A 237 -6.40 -5.77 -21.33
CA ARG A 237 -5.03 -5.24 -21.31
C ARG A 237 -4.59 -4.89 -19.89
N ILE A 238 -5.43 -4.19 -19.12
CA ILE A 238 -5.11 -3.82 -17.74
C ILE A 238 -5.03 -5.06 -16.85
N ASP A 239 -5.97 -5.99 -17.00
CA ASP A 239 -5.95 -7.29 -16.32
C ASP A 239 -4.66 -8.07 -16.58
N PHE A 240 -4.22 -8.14 -17.84
CA PHE A 240 -2.95 -8.78 -18.18
C PHE A 240 -1.74 -8.10 -17.52
N ILE A 241 -1.70 -6.77 -17.49
CA ILE A 241 -0.60 -6.02 -16.85
C ILE A 241 -0.58 -6.28 -15.34
N LEU A 242 -1.75 -6.21 -14.69
CA LEU A 242 -1.88 -6.45 -13.25
C LEU A 242 -1.53 -7.90 -12.90
N CYS A 243 -2.02 -8.88 -13.64
CA CYS A 243 -1.66 -10.29 -13.47
C CYS A 243 -0.14 -10.51 -13.56
N ASN A 244 0.53 -9.89 -14.52
CA ASN A 244 1.99 -9.99 -14.63
C ASN A 244 2.71 -9.35 -13.44
N CYS A 245 2.27 -8.17 -12.98
CA CYS A 245 2.85 -7.53 -11.81
C CYS A 245 2.67 -8.40 -10.55
N ALA A 246 1.49 -8.97 -10.35
CA ALA A 246 1.21 -9.88 -9.23
C ALA A 246 2.07 -11.16 -9.31
N ARG A 247 2.20 -11.75 -10.51
CA ARG A 247 3.05 -12.94 -10.74
C ARG A 247 4.52 -12.66 -10.44
N GLU A 248 5.06 -11.55 -10.93
CA GLU A 248 6.44 -11.16 -10.66
C GLU A 248 6.66 -10.89 -9.16
N CYS A 249 5.72 -10.19 -8.51
CA CYS A 249 5.76 -9.96 -7.08
C CYS A 249 5.83 -11.28 -6.28
N TYR A 250 4.97 -12.25 -6.63
CA TYR A 250 4.98 -13.58 -5.99
C TYR A 250 6.28 -14.36 -6.30
N SER A 251 6.81 -14.28 -7.52
CA SER A 251 8.07 -14.93 -7.89
C SER A 251 9.25 -14.43 -7.05
N TYR A 252 9.37 -13.11 -6.84
CA TYR A 252 10.42 -12.57 -5.98
C TYR A 252 10.20 -12.93 -4.51
N PHE A 253 8.94 -12.99 -4.05
CA PHE A 253 8.62 -13.48 -2.71
C PHE A 253 9.11 -14.92 -2.47
N GLN A 254 8.97 -15.80 -3.46
CA GLN A 254 9.41 -17.20 -3.34
C GLN A 254 10.94 -17.35 -3.17
N ASN A 255 11.72 -16.34 -3.58
CA ASN A 255 13.18 -16.33 -3.38
C ASN A 255 13.59 -15.90 -1.97
N LEU A 256 12.68 -15.33 -1.17
CA LEU A 256 13.00 -14.77 0.13
C LEU A 256 13.12 -15.88 1.20
N PRO A 257 14.04 -15.74 2.18
CA PRO A 257 14.23 -16.71 3.26
C PRO A 257 13.16 -16.56 4.36
N ILE A 258 11.89 -16.70 4.00
CA ILE A 258 10.74 -16.50 4.89
C ILE A 258 10.46 -17.79 5.68
N GLU A 259 10.78 -17.77 6.97
CA GLU A 259 10.51 -18.90 7.88
C GLU A 259 9.19 -18.73 8.65
N LYS A 260 8.82 -17.49 8.99
CA LYS A 260 7.59 -17.17 9.75
C LYS A 260 6.56 -16.48 8.87
N ASN A 261 5.28 -16.72 9.17
CA ASN A 261 4.12 -16.17 8.45
C ASN A 261 4.05 -16.47 6.94
N TYR A 262 4.75 -17.50 6.44
CA TYR A 262 4.76 -17.86 5.03
C TYR A 262 3.35 -18.01 4.44
N ASP A 263 2.51 -18.88 5.01
CA ASP A 263 1.11 -19.09 4.58
C ASP A 263 0.30 -17.77 4.49
N LEU A 264 0.56 -16.83 5.40
CA LEU A 264 -0.14 -15.54 5.43
C LEU A 264 0.34 -14.62 4.30
N LEU A 265 1.65 -14.53 4.09
CA LEU A 265 2.25 -13.71 3.03
C LEU A 265 1.93 -14.28 1.65
N GLU A 266 2.00 -15.60 1.50
CA GLU A 266 1.56 -16.32 0.31
C GLU A 266 0.09 -16.02 0.03
N ASN A 267 -0.78 -16.08 1.05
CA ASN A 267 -2.18 -15.76 0.85
C ASN A 267 -2.39 -14.34 0.34
N ILE A 268 -1.71 -13.34 0.92
CA ILE A 268 -1.83 -11.94 0.49
C ILE A 268 -1.35 -11.75 -0.96
N LEU A 269 -0.17 -12.29 -1.29
CA LEU A 269 0.49 -12.05 -2.58
C LEU A 269 -0.08 -12.90 -3.72
N HIS A 270 -0.47 -14.15 -3.44
CA HIS A 270 -0.98 -15.08 -4.44
C HIS A 270 -2.49 -14.97 -4.61
N TYR A 271 -3.26 -15.03 -3.52
CA TYR A 271 -4.73 -15.00 -3.59
C TYR A 271 -5.31 -13.60 -3.39
N GLY A 272 -4.77 -12.81 -2.46
CA GLY A 272 -5.30 -11.50 -2.08
C GLY A 272 -5.26 -10.48 -3.21
N LEU A 273 -4.12 -10.38 -3.93
CA LEU A 273 -4.00 -9.49 -5.09
C LEU A 273 -4.99 -9.89 -6.21
N LEU A 274 -5.11 -11.18 -6.50
CA LEU A 274 -6.06 -11.67 -7.51
C LEU A 274 -7.51 -11.41 -7.11
N GLU A 275 -7.85 -11.61 -5.84
CA GLU A 275 -9.22 -11.34 -5.38
C GLU A 275 -9.54 -9.85 -5.42
N LYS A 276 -8.59 -8.97 -5.07
CA LYS A 276 -8.79 -7.52 -5.23
C LYS A 276 -9.02 -7.14 -6.69
N MET A 277 -8.33 -7.79 -7.63
CA MET A 277 -8.64 -7.66 -9.06
C MET A 277 -10.07 -8.14 -9.34
N ASN A 278 -10.46 -9.34 -8.90
CA ASN A 278 -11.82 -9.86 -9.14
C ASN A 278 -12.91 -8.89 -8.66
N ILE A 279 -12.75 -8.29 -7.49
CA ILE A 279 -13.68 -7.30 -6.94
C ILE A 279 -13.76 -6.07 -7.86
N ILE A 280 -12.62 -5.49 -8.24
CA ILE A 280 -12.56 -4.25 -9.03
C ILE A 280 -13.03 -4.47 -10.48
N PHE A 281 -12.69 -5.61 -11.07
CA PHE A 281 -13.19 -6.02 -12.38
C PHE A 281 -14.64 -6.55 -12.35
N LYS A 282 -15.31 -6.54 -11.19
CA LYS A 282 -16.70 -7.02 -10.98
C LYS A 282 -16.90 -8.47 -11.45
N ARG A 283 -15.90 -9.32 -11.19
CA ARG A 283 -15.90 -10.76 -11.48
C ARG A 283 -16.39 -11.58 -10.29
N SER A 284 -16.31 -11.05 -9.07
CA SER A 284 -16.84 -11.67 -7.86
C SER A 284 -18.17 -11.04 -7.43
N GLU A 285 -19.06 -11.85 -6.84
CA GLU A 285 -20.36 -11.41 -6.32
C GLU A 285 -20.28 -10.80 -4.91
N SER A 286 -19.07 -10.58 -4.38
CA SER A 286 -18.86 -10.22 -2.97
C SER A 286 -19.01 -8.71 -2.73
N ASP A 287 -20.23 -8.20 -2.80
CA ASP A 287 -20.54 -6.80 -2.49
C ASP A 287 -20.42 -6.43 -0.98
N ASN A 288 -20.09 -7.38 -0.09
CA ASN A 288 -20.36 -7.20 1.35
C ASN A 288 -19.35 -7.84 2.34
N GLU A 289 -18.05 -7.79 2.10
CA GLU A 289 -17.11 -8.02 3.20
C GLU A 289 -16.93 -6.76 4.06
N LYS A 290 -17.49 -6.76 5.28
CA LYS A 290 -17.27 -5.69 6.26
C LYS A 290 -15.78 -5.59 6.60
N SER A 291 -15.24 -4.37 6.52
CA SER A 291 -13.87 -4.04 6.97
C SER A 291 -13.63 -4.41 8.45
N LEU A 292 -12.38 -4.75 8.80
CA LEU A 292 -11.89 -5.37 10.06
C LEU A 292 -12.05 -4.55 11.36
#